data_AF-A0A6A6IWY9-F1
#
_entry.id   AF-A0A6A6IWY9-F1
#
_cell.length_a   1.000
_cell.length_b   1.000
_cell.length_c   1.000
_cell.angle_alpha   90.00
_cell.angle_beta   90.00
_cell.angle_gamma   90.00
#
_symmetry.space_group_name_H-M   'P 1'
#
loop_
_entity.id
_entity.type
_entity.pdbx_description
1 polymer ?
#
loop_
_entity_poly.entity_id
_entity_poly.type
_entity_poly.pdbx_seq_one_letter_code
_entity_poly.pdbx_strand_id
1 'polypeptide(L)' 'SARAIHNLGVLHKDLEPRNILWSEETGRVMVIDFERAEVVRQLKHHMLDEYAKRRRNG' A
#
# COMPACT_ATOMS: atom_id res chain seq x y z
N SER A 1 4.09 0.43 -9.69
CA SER A 1 4.38 1.88 -9.55
C SER A 1 4.08 2.32 -8.13
N ALA A 2 4.63 3.45 -7.67
CA ALA A 2 4.40 3.97 -6.31
C ALA A 2 2.90 4.12 -5.95
N ARG A 3 2.06 4.48 -6.94
CA ARG A 3 0.61 4.59 -6.78
C ARG A 3 -0.06 3.24 -6.47
N ALA A 4 0.44 2.14 -7.02
CA ALA A 4 -0.10 0.81 -6.72
C ALA A 4 0.14 0.43 -5.25
N ILE A 5 1.34 0.73 -4.73
CA ILE A 5 1.69 0.48 -3.31
C ILE A 5 0.80 1.31 -2.39
N HIS A 6 0.60 2.60 -2.70
CA HIS A 6 -0.30 3.47 -1.95
C HIS A 6 -1.77 3.00 -2.01
N ASN A 7 -2.24 2.52 -3.16
CA ASN A 7 -3.60 1.99 -3.28
C ASN A 7 -3.83 0.75 -2.40
N LEU A 8 -2.78 -0.02 -2.09
CA LEU A 8 -2.82 -1.14 -1.15
C LEU A 8 -2.75 -0.68 0.33
N GLY A 9 -2.75 0.64 0.59
CA GLY A 9 -2.61 1.18 1.93
C GLY A 9 -1.20 1.06 2.48
N VAL A 10 -0.18 0.98 1.61
CA VAL A 10 1.22 0.92 2.02
C VAL A 10 1.93 2.20 1.59
N LEU A 11 2.67 2.81 2.50
CA LEU A 11 3.59 3.91 2.22
C LEU A 11 5.02 3.41 2.43
N HIS A 12 5.82 3.37 1.37
CA HIS A 12 7.17 2.77 1.42
C HIS A 12 8.21 3.59 2.21
N LYS A 13 8.05 4.92 2.26
CA LYS A 13 8.95 5.90 2.93
C LYS A 13 10.41 5.98 2.45
N ASP A 14 10.87 5.11 1.57
CA ASP A 14 12.23 5.15 0.98
C ASP A 14 12.25 4.67 -0.49
N LEU A 15 11.66 5.44 -1.41
CA LEU A 15 11.59 5.11 -2.85
C LEU A 15 12.78 5.70 -3.64
N GLU A 16 13.98 5.59 -3.09
CA GLU A 16 15.19 5.98 -3.81
C GLU A 16 15.54 4.96 -4.92
N PRO A 17 16.27 5.35 -5.99
CA PRO A 17 16.56 4.46 -7.12
C PRO A 17 17.20 3.12 -6.72
N ARG A 18 17.96 3.07 -5.63
CA ARG A 18 18.54 1.82 -5.10
C ARG A 18 17.49 0.77 -4.72
N ASN A 19 16.26 1.20 -4.41
CA ASN A 19 15.14 0.35 -3.99
C ASN A 19 14.16 0.07 -5.14
N ILE A 20 14.56 0.39 -6.38
CA ILE A 20 13.78 0.18 -7.59
C ILE A 20 14.61 -0.66 -8.56
N LEU A 21 14.18 -1.90 -8.78
CA LEU A 21 14.87 -2.83 -9.67
C LEU A 21 14.05 -3.10 -10.93
N TRP A 22 14.73 -3.38 -12.03
CA TRP A 22 14.10 -3.97 -13.21
C TRP A 22 14.19 -5.49 -13.15
N SER A 23 13.04 -6.17 -13.32
CA SER A 23 12.98 -7.62 -13.45
C SER A 23 12.94 -7.99 -14.92
N GLU A 24 14.03 -8.56 -15.43
CA GLU A 24 14.09 -9.06 -16.81
C GLU A 24 13.12 -10.22 -17.04
N GLU A 25 12.92 -11.08 -16.04
CA GLU A 25 12.01 -12.24 -16.12
C GLU A 25 10.56 -11.81 -16.38
N THR A 26 10.12 -10.74 -15.72
CA THR A 26 8.74 -10.27 -15.80
C THR A 26 8.55 -9.05 -16.70
N GLY A 27 9.65 -8.43 -17.16
CA GLY A 27 9.66 -7.18 -17.89
C GLY A 27 9.02 -6.03 -17.11
N ARG A 28 9.22 -5.99 -15.79
CA ARG A 28 8.54 -5.02 -14.90
C ARG A 28 9.48 -4.41 -13.87
N VAL A 29 9.11 -3.21 -13.44
CA VAL A 29 9.73 -2.56 -12.28
C VAL A 29 9.25 -3.20 -10.99
N MET A 30 10.18 -3.62 -10.16
CA MET A 30 9.99 -4.10 -8.81
C MET A 30 10.43 -3.02 -7.81
N VAL A 31 9.63 -2.84 -6.75
CA VAL A 31 10.02 -2.05 -5.59
C VAL A 31 10.42 -3.03 -4.49
N ILE A 32 11.57 -2.80 -3.88
CA ILE A 32 12.16 -3.68 -2.86
C ILE A 32 12.46 -2.89 -1.57
N ASP A 33 12.79 -3.61 -0.51
CA ASP A 33 13.17 -3.07 0.81
C ASP A 33 12.06 -2.25 1.51
N PHE A 34 11.12 -2.96 2.14
CA PHE A 34 9.99 -2.37 2.85
C PHE A 34 10.28 -2.13 4.35
N GLU A 35 11.55 -2.10 4.79
CA GLU A 35 11.88 -2.00 6.23
C GLU A 35 11.28 -0.73 6.88
N ARG A 36 11.16 0.36 6.12
CA ARG A 36 10.62 1.67 6.56
C ARG A 36 9.16 1.86 6.20
N ALA A 37 8.54 0.86 5.59
CA ALA A 37 7.20 0.99 5.09
C ALA A 37 6.16 1.00 6.23
N GLU A 38 5.09 1.75 6.02
CA GLU A 38 3.96 1.80 6.95
C GLU A 38 2.67 1.38 6.26
N VAL A 39 1.88 0.57 6.96
CA VAL A 39 0.49 0.31 6.59
C VAL A 39 -0.34 1.48 7.06
N VAL A 40 -0.78 2.30 6.10
CA VAL A 40 -1.67 3.44 6.33
C VAL A 40 -3.11 2.99 6.15
N ARG A 41 -3.93 3.13 7.20
CA ARG A 41 -5.37 2.91 7.11
C ARG A 41 -5.96 3.94 6.15
N GLN A 42 -6.44 3.50 4.99
CA GLN A 42 -7.23 4.37 4.13
C GLN A 42 -8.55 4.70 4.85
N LEU A 43 -8.77 5.98 5.18
CA LEU A 43 -9.98 6.48 5.84
C LEU A 43 -11.28 6.00 5.18
N LYS A 44 -11.26 5.77 3.85
CA LYS A 44 -12.41 5.23 3.11
C LYS A 44 -12.86 3.85 3.59
N HIS A 45 -11.93 2.95 3.91
CA HIS A 45 -12.29 1.62 4.42
C HIS A 45 -12.78 1.69 5.86
N HIS A 46 -12.15 2.52 6.70
CA HIS A 46 -12.60 2.71 8.09
C HIS A 46 -14.04 3.24 8.18
N MET A 47 -14.44 4.17 7.30
CA MET A 47 -15.82 4.66 7.28
C MET A 47 -16.81 3.57 6.86
N LEU A 48 -16.45 2.70 5.90
CA LEU A 48 -17.29 1.58 5.47
C LEU A 48 -17.38 0.49 6.55
N ASP A 49 -16.26 0.15 7.19
CA ASP A 49 -16.21 -0.83 8.29
C ASP A 49 -17.03 -0.36 9.50
N GLU A 50 -16.87 0.90 9.90
CA GLU A 50 -17.64 1.49 10.99
C GLU A 50 -19.13 1.59 10.66
N TYR A 51 -19.48 1.95 9.42
CA TYR A 51 -20.86 1.96 8.96
C TYR A 51 -21.48 0.55 8.97
N ALA A 52 -20.74 -0.47 8.52
CA ALA A 52 -21.18 -1.86 8.54
C ALA A 52 -21.29 -2.45 9.94
N LYS A 53 -20.44 -2.02 10.90
CA LYS A 53 -20.57 -2.39 12.32
C LYS A 53 -21.81 -1.76 12.95
N ARG A 54 -22.08 -0.47 12.69
CA ARG A 54 -23.26 0.22 13.22
C ARG A 54 -24.57 -0.44 12.79
N ARG A 55 -24.65 -0.96 11.55
CA ARG A 55 -25.82 -1.70 11.05
C ARG A 55 -26.03 -3.10 11.62
N ARG A 56 -25.01 -3.71 12.25
CA ARG A 56 -25.13 -5.03 12.87
C ARG A 56 -25.51 -4.97 14.35
N ASN A 57 -25.36 -3.81 14.97
CA ASN A 57 -25.55 -3.61 16.41
C ASN A 57 -26.80 -2.77 16.74
N GLY A 58 -27.62 -2.44 15.73
CA GLY A 58 -28.93 -1.79 15.88
C GLY A 58 -29.97 -2.58 15.12
#